data_AF-A0A7K0FGC3-F1
#
_entry.id   AF-A0A7K0FGC3-F1
#
_cell.length_a   1.000
_cell.length_b   1.000
_cell.length_c   1.000
_cell.angle_alpha   90.00
_cell.angle_beta   90.00
_cell.angle_gamma   90.00
#
_symmetry.space_group_name_H-M   'P 1'
#
loop_
_entity.id
_entity.type
_entity.pdbx_description
1 polymer ?
#
loop_
_entity_poly.entity_id
_entity_poly.type
_entity_poly.pdbx_seq_one_letter_code
_entity_poly.pdbx_strand_id
1 'polypeptide(L)'
;MLNNILLFVLFYSILQISSTFEPLEEYNYSVSKLNLEKSLRTLRLSDSRIVYQITDTTGSKEYGYKYYVTLLFKKSSIQNFEYNLNYEEQTVFWKNSNTLKLNLVGAFDKSKNTGGYQKSDEDVPKLIEIFETDILPKIKKQTSH
;
A
#
# COMPACT_ATOMS: atom_id res chain seq x y z
N MET A 1 -34.46 -49.23 -10.60
CA MET A 1 -34.10 -47.89 -11.11
C MET A 1 -33.02 -47.32 -10.20
N LEU A 2 -31.76 -47.33 -10.64
CA LEU A 2 -30.64 -46.74 -9.90
C LEU A 2 -30.64 -45.22 -10.15
N ASN A 3 -30.85 -44.43 -9.10
CA ASN A 3 -30.64 -42.98 -9.15
C ASN A 3 -29.14 -42.71 -8.97
N ASN A 4 -28.49 -42.28 -10.06
CA ASN A 4 -27.11 -41.81 -10.04
C ASN A 4 -27.04 -40.49 -9.26
N ILE A 5 -26.30 -40.51 -8.15
CA ILE A 5 -25.86 -39.33 -7.42
C ILE A 5 -24.73 -38.70 -8.25
N LEU A 6 -25.02 -37.56 -8.88
CA LEU A 6 -23.99 -36.76 -9.55
C LEU A 6 -23.44 -35.74 -8.55
N LEU A 7 -22.36 -36.11 -7.86
CA LEU A 7 -21.62 -35.22 -6.96
C LEU A 7 -20.73 -34.30 -7.80
N PHE A 8 -21.20 -33.07 -8.07
CA PHE A 8 -20.36 -32.02 -8.66
C PHE A 8 -19.37 -31.51 -7.61
N VAL A 9 -18.17 -32.07 -7.60
CA VAL A 9 -17.04 -31.49 -6.87
C VAL A 9 -16.52 -30.31 -7.69
N LEU A 10 -16.94 -29.09 -7.33
CA LEU A 10 -16.34 -27.87 -7.83
C LEU A 10 -14.92 -27.77 -7.27
N PHE A 11 -13.93 -28.17 -8.08
CA PHE A 11 -12.54 -27.82 -7.85
C PHE A 11 -12.39 -26.31 -8.04
N TYR A 12 -12.50 -25.55 -6.95
CA TYR A 12 -11.99 -24.18 -6.92
C TYR A 12 -10.46 -24.28 -6.94
N SER A 13 -9.88 -24.11 -8.12
CA SER A 13 -8.47 -23.78 -8.24
C SER A 13 -8.24 -22.46 -7.50
N ILE A 14 -7.68 -22.53 -6.29
CA ILE A 14 -7.07 -21.38 -5.62
C ILE A 14 -5.84 -21.05 -6.47
N LEU A 15 -6.04 -20.25 -7.51
CA LEU A 15 -4.97 -19.60 -8.25
C LEU A 15 -4.27 -18.66 -7.27
N GLN A 16 -3.25 -19.16 -6.59
CA GLN A 16 -2.28 -18.33 -5.87
C GLN A 16 -1.47 -17.55 -6.93
N ILE A 17 -2.08 -16.52 -7.50
CA ILE A 17 -1.36 -15.50 -8.24
C ILE A 17 -0.72 -14.62 -7.18
N SER A 18 0.45 -15.03 -6.68
CA SER A 18 1.33 -14.14 -5.94
C SER A 18 2.07 -13.23 -6.93
N SER A 19 1.33 -12.43 -7.72
CA SER A 19 1.95 -11.35 -8.47
C SER A 19 2.20 -10.21 -7.49
N THR A 20 3.39 -10.18 -6.91
CA THR A 20 3.86 -8.97 -6.23
C THR A 20 4.08 -7.92 -7.32
N PHE A 21 3.16 -6.96 -7.45
CA PHE A 21 3.36 -5.81 -8.34
C PHE A 21 4.65 -5.10 -7.96
N GLU A 22 5.46 -4.76 -8.97
CA GLU A 22 6.66 -3.95 -8.75
C GLU A 22 6.28 -2.57 -8.20
N PRO A 23 7.11 -1.98 -7.32
CA PRO A 23 6.86 -0.64 -6.84
C PRO A 23 6.86 0.40 -7.97
N LEU A 24 5.80 1.22 -7.99
CA LEU A 24 5.78 2.48 -8.71
C LEU A 24 6.80 3.48 -8.16
N GLU A 25 7.01 3.53 -6.85
CA GLU A 25 8.12 4.27 -6.23
C GLU A 25 8.50 3.65 -4.89
N GLU A 26 9.76 3.86 -4.48
CA GLU A 26 10.31 3.36 -3.21
C GLU A 26 10.82 4.50 -2.34
N TYR A 27 10.41 4.52 -1.07
CA TYR A 27 10.79 5.54 -0.09
C TYR A 27 11.40 4.87 1.14
N ASN A 28 12.65 5.21 1.44
CA ASN A 28 13.37 4.67 2.60
C ASN A 28 13.36 5.67 3.75
N TYR A 29 13.01 5.20 4.94
CA TYR A 29 12.95 5.98 6.17
C TYR A 29 13.82 5.37 7.24
N SER A 30 14.53 6.21 8.00
CA SER A 30 15.26 5.82 9.20
C SER A 30 14.35 5.84 10.44
N VAL A 31 13.19 5.17 10.34
CA VAL A 31 12.22 5.05 11.44
C VAL A 31 11.74 3.61 11.58
N SER A 32 11.21 3.27 12.74
CA SER A 32 10.61 1.96 12.97
C SER A 32 9.22 1.84 12.34
N LYS A 33 8.78 0.59 12.15
CA LYS A 33 7.41 0.26 11.76
C LYS A 33 6.36 0.96 12.63
N LEU A 34 6.56 0.92 13.95
CA LEU A 34 5.65 1.54 14.92
C LEU A 34 5.55 3.06 14.72
N ASN A 35 6.66 3.73 14.40
CA ASN A 35 6.65 5.17 14.18
C ASN A 35 5.93 5.55 12.89
N LEU A 36 6.06 4.76 11.83
CA LEU A 36 5.27 4.93 10.62
C LEU A 36 3.76 4.76 10.89
N GLU A 37 3.36 3.69 11.57
CA GLU A 37 1.95 3.44 11.89
C GLU A 37 1.35 4.57 12.75
N LYS A 38 2.11 5.06 13.75
CA LYS A 38 1.73 6.25 14.53
C LYS A 38 1.58 7.48 13.63
N SER A 39 2.52 7.70 12.72
CA SER A 39 2.51 8.84 11.79
C SER A 39 1.30 8.82 10.87
N LEU A 40 0.97 7.66 10.31
CA LEU A 40 -0.20 7.46 9.44
C LEU A 40 -1.52 7.62 10.23
N ARG A 41 -1.57 7.14 11.48
CA ARG A 41 -2.71 7.36 12.36
C ARG A 41 -2.89 8.84 12.71
N THR A 42 -1.82 9.53 13.09
CA THR A 42 -1.85 10.98 13.37
C THR A 42 -2.28 11.76 12.12
N LEU A 43 -1.75 11.39 10.95
CA LEU A 43 -2.11 12.00 9.69
C LEU A 43 -3.62 11.91 9.44
N ARG A 44 -4.20 10.70 9.55
CA ARG A 44 -5.65 10.47 9.44
C ARG A 44 -6.47 11.31 10.43
N LEU A 45 -5.98 11.51 11.66
CA LEU A 45 -6.67 12.32 12.67
C LEU A 45 -6.55 13.83 12.39
N SER A 46 -5.45 14.27 11.78
CA SER A 46 -5.17 15.68 11.51
C SER A 46 -5.70 16.20 10.17
N ASP A 47 -5.89 15.32 9.18
CA ASP A 47 -6.38 15.68 7.84
C ASP A 47 -7.52 14.74 7.45
N SER A 48 -8.76 15.23 7.56
CA SER A 48 -9.98 14.47 7.27
C SER A 48 -10.13 14.05 5.81
N ARG A 49 -9.28 14.59 4.92
CA ARG A 49 -9.21 14.17 3.51
C ARG A 49 -8.49 12.84 3.33
N ILE A 50 -7.79 12.35 4.36
CA ILE A 50 -6.97 11.14 4.28
C ILE A 50 -7.62 10.03 5.10
N VAL A 51 -7.89 8.90 4.44
CA VAL A 51 -8.26 7.65 5.10
C VAL A 51 -7.15 6.64 4.87
N TYR A 52 -6.77 5.95 5.93
CA TYR A 52 -5.73 4.92 5.94
C TYR A 52 -6.31 3.63 6.51
N GLN A 53 -6.06 2.52 5.81
CA GLN A 53 -6.44 1.18 6.23
C GLN A 53 -5.35 0.18 5.86
N ILE A 54 -4.96 -0.66 6.82
CA ILE A 54 -4.17 -1.87 6.54
C ILE A 54 -5.13 -2.88 5.92
N THR A 55 -4.82 -3.36 4.72
CA THR A 55 -5.66 -4.27 3.95
C THR A 55 -5.22 -5.71 4.06
N ASP A 56 -3.91 -5.94 4.19
CA ASP A 56 -3.34 -7.28 4.35
C ASP A 56 -2.00 -7.24 5.10
N THR A 57 -1.56 -8.39 5.59
CA THR A 57 -0.24 -8.58 6.19
C THR A 57 0.28 -9.95 5.78
N THR A 58 1.46 -9.97 5.17
CA THR A 58 2.11 -11.21 4.72
C THR A 58 3.47 -11.36 5.41
N GLY A 59 4.01 -12.58 5.38
CA GLY A 59 5.30 -12.91 5.99
C GLY A 59 5.18 -13.65 7.32
N SER A 60 6.28 -13.71 8.07
CA SER A 60 6.35 -14.44 9.34
C SER A 60 7.32 -13.78 10.31
N LYS A 61 7.30 -14.22 11.58
CA LYS A 61 8.24 -13.72 12.59
C LYS A 61 9.72 -13.96 12.21
N GLU A 62 9.99 -15.03 11.46
CA GLU A 62 11.34 -15.45 11.09
C GLU A 62 11.87 -14.67 9.87
N TYR A 63 10.99 -14.35 8.92
CA TYR A 63 11.37 -13.69 7.66
C TYR A 63 11.00 -12.20 7.59
N GLY A 64 10.37 -11.68 8.65
CA GLY A 64 9.81 -10.33 8.66
C GLY A 64 8.39 -10.30 8.06
N TYR A 65 7.71 -9.19 8.32
CA TYR A 65 6.36 -8.94 7.84
C TYR A 65 6.32 -7.80 6.83
N LYS A 66 5.49 -7.96 5.81
CA LYS A 66 5.12 -6.91 4.86
C LYS A 66 3.65 -6.54 5.08
N TYR A 67 3.39 -5.26 5.21
CA TYR A 67 2.06 -4.73 5.49
C TYR A 67 1.54 -4.02 4.26
N TYR A 68 0.34 -4.36 3.82
CA TYR A 68 -0.32 -3.74 2.68
C TYR A 68 -1.37 -2.75 3.16
N VAL A 69 -1.44 -1.63 2.47
CA VAL A 69 -2.21 -0.47 2.88
C VAL A 69 -2.92 0.12 1.68
N THR A 70 -4.16 0.55 1.91
CA THR A 70 -4.83 1.49 1.02
C THR A 70 -4.95 2.85 1.71
N LEU A 71 -4.52 3.89 0.99
CA LEU A 71 -4.65 5.29 1.38
C LEU A 71 -5.60 5.98 0.40
N LEU A 72 -6.74 6.46 0.91
CA LEU A 72 -7.67 7.27 0.15
C LEU A 72 -7.41 8.74 0.43
N PHE A 73 -7.29 9.55 -0.62
CA PHE A 73 -7.04 10.99 -0.51
C PHE A 73 -8.08 11.79 -1.29
N LYS A 74 -8.91 12.52 -0.57
CA LYS A 74 -9.90 13.45 -1.13
C LYS A 74 -9.28 14.83 -1.33
N LYS A 75 -8.67 15.09 -2.49
CA LYS A 75 -8.04 16.39 -2.80
C LYS A 75 -9.07 17.52 -2.86
N SER A 76 -10.24 17.25 -3.41
CA SER A 76 -11.38 18.19 -3.45
C SER A 76 -12.72 17.43 -3.38
N SER A 77 -13.85 18.12 -3.50
CA SER A 77 -15.17 17.48 -3.56
C SER A 77 -15.34 16.53 -4.76
N ILE A 78 -14.59 16.76 -5.84
CA ILE A 78 -14.69 16.05 -7.12
C ILE A 78 -13.43 15.26 -7.49
N GLN A 79 -12.37 15.34 -6.68
CA GLN A 79 -11.09 14.65 -6.91
C GLN A 79 -10.77 13.74 -5.74
N ASN A 80 -10.80 12.43 -6.02
CA ASN A 80 -10.55 11.37 -5.05
C ASN A 80 -9.48 10.43 -5.62
N PHE A 81 -8.41 10.23 -4.86
CA PHE A 81 -7.31 9.36 -5.22
C PHE A 81 -7.24 8.15 -4.29
N GLU A 82 -6.78 7.04 -4.82
CA GLU A 82 -6.49 5.82 -4.07
C GLU A 82 -5.04 5.41 -4.34
N TYR A 83 -4.30 5.20 -3.27
CA TYR A 83 -2.91 4.77 -3.31
C TYR A 83 -2.78 3.45 -2.58
N ASN A 84 -2.24 2.45 -3.26
CA ASN A 84 -1.92 1.15 -2.69
C ASN A 84 -0.45 1.15 -2.33
N LEU A 85 -0.16 0.97 -1.04
CA LEU A 85 1.18 1.00 -0.48
C LEU A 85 1.50 -0.37 0.11
N ASN A 86 2.77 -0.71 0.21
CA ASN A 86 3.22 -1.67 1.19
C ASN A 86 4.44 -1.15 1.94
N TYR A 87 4.68 -1.65 3.15
CA TYR A 87 5.90 -1.34 3.88
C TYR A 87 6.43 -2.54 4.65
N GLU A 88 7.74 -2.55 4.83
CA GLU A 88 8.47 -3.56 5.59
C GLU A 88 9.64 -2.90 6.34
N GLU A 89 9.96 -3.44 7.51
CA GLU A 89 11.14 -3.03 8.27
C GLU A 89 12.31 -3.95 7.89
N GLN A 90 13.41 -3.34 7.46
CA GLN A 90 14.62 -4.04 7.05
C GLN A 90 15.73 -3.75 8.06
N THR A 91 16.29 -4.81 8.63
CA THR A 91 17.43 -4.71 9.54
C THR A 91 18.72 -4.62 8.73
N VAL A 92 19.42 -3.49 8.83
CA VAL A 92 20.76 -3.34 8.25
C VAL A 92 21.79 -3.81 9.28
N PHE A 93 22.14 -5.11 9.23
CA PHE A 93 23.02 -5.77 10.20
C PHE A 93 24.30 -5.00 10.52
N TRP A 94 24.94 -4.40 9.51
CA TRP A 94 26.22 -3.67 9.65
C TRP A 94 26.09 -2.31 10.35
N LYS A 95 24.90 -1.73 10.41
CA LYS A 95 24.65 -0.40 10.98
C LYS A 95 23.90 -0.43 12.32
N ASN A 96 23.53 -1.63 12.78
CA ASN A 96 22.65 -1.83 13.94
C ASN A 96 21.43 -0.88 13.91
N SER A 97 20.89 -0.66 12.70
CA SER A 97 19.82 0.30 12.45
C SER A 97 18.72 -0.36 11.62
N ASN A 98 17.48 -0.01 11.93
CA ASN A 98 16.33 -0.41 11.13
C ASN A 98 16.04 0.67 10.09
N THR A 99 15.82 0.24 8.86
CA THR A 99 15.30 1.09 7.80
C THR A 99 13.91 0.59 7.43
N LEU A 100 12.94 1.48 7.38
CA LEU A 100 11.62 1.16 6.88
C LEU A 100 11.55 1.50 5.39
N LYS A 101 11.22 0.49 4.58
CA LYS A 101 10.99 0.64 3.16
C LYS A 101 9.48 0.76 2.92
N LEU A 102 9.03 1.88 2.36
CA LEU A 102 7.65 2.14 1.95
C LEU A 102 7.60 2.16 0.42
N ASN A 103 6.79 1.30 -0.15
CA ASN A 103 6.60 1.18 -1.60
C ASN A 103 5.22 1.71 -1.98
N LEU A 104 5.18 2.61 -2.95
CA LEU A 104 3.96 2.91 -3.70
C LEU A 104 3.81 1.85 -4.78
N VAL A 105 2.69 1.12 -4.79
CA VAL A 105 2.48 -0.07 -5.63
C VAL A 105 1.40 0.17 -6.68
N GLY A 106 0.39 0.98 -6.34
CA GLY A 106 -0.67 1.37 -7.27
C GLY A 106 -1.18 2.76 -6.97
N ALA A 107 -1.61 3.46 -8.00
CA ALA A 107 -2.12 4.83 -7.90
C ALA A 107 -3.31 5.01 -8.85
N PHE A 108 -4.44 5.51 -8.33
CA PHE A 108 -5.69 5.62 -9.07
C PHE A 108 -6.38 6.97 -8.85
N ASP A 109 -6.91 7.55 -9.94
CA ASP A 109 -7.92 8.62 -9.88
C ASP A 109 -9.31 7.95 -9.89
N LYS A 110 -9.91 7.84 -8.70
CA LYS A 110 -11.24 7.22 -8.52
C LYS A 110 -12.36 8.05 -9.14
N SER A 111 -12.10 9.33 -9.41
CA SER A 111 -13.07 10.26 -10.01
C SER A 111 -13.16 10.07 -11.52
N LYS A 112 -12.06 9.65 -12.15
CA LYS A 112 -11.99 9.37 -13.60
C LYS A 112 -11.96 7.89 -13.94
N ASN A 113 -11.80 7.04 -12.93
CA ASN A 113 -11.59 5.60 -13.07
C ASN A 113 -10.34 5.27 -13.92
N THR A 114 -9.25 5.99 -13.64
CA THR A 114 -7.95 5.82 -14.31
C THR A 114 -6.83 5.57 -13.31
N GLY A 115 -5.63 5.25 -13.81
CA GLY A 115 -4.46 4.87 -13.03
C GLY A 115 -4.09 3.41 -13.23
N GLY A 116 -3.31 2.85 -12.31
CA GLY A 116 -2.84 1.48 -12.46
C GLY A 116 -1.69 1.11 -11.53
N TYR A 117 -1.01 0.05 -11.93
CA TYR A 117 0.08 -0.59 -11.19
C TYR A 117 1.42 -0.52 -11.95
N GLN A 118 1.44 0.07 -13.16
CA GLN A 118 2.66 0.22 -13.96
C GLN A 118 2.97 1.70 -14.15
N LYS A 119 4.26 2.08 -14.07
CA LYS A 119 4.69 3.46 -14.33
C LYS A 119 4.33 3.95 -15.74
N SER A 120 4.19 3.04 -16.69
CA SER A 120 3.81 3.31 -18.08
C SER A 120 2.33 3.55 -18.30
N ASP A 121 1.47 3.28 -17.32
CA ASP A 121 0.04 3.57 -17.42
C ASP A 121 -0.16 5.10 -17.51
N GLU A 122 -0.98 5.56 -18.47
CA GLU A 122 -1.05 6.95 -18.93
C GLU A 122 -1.10 8.00 -17.80
N ASP A 123 -1.95 7.78 -16.79
CA ASP A 123 -2.16 8.73 -15.69
C ASP A 123 -1.25 8.50 -14.48
N VAL A 124 -0.55 7.36 -14.39
CA VAL A 124 0.21 6.98 -13.19
C VAL A 124 1.34 7.96 -12.84
N PRO A 125 2.18 8.44 -13.79
CA PRO A 125 3.24 9.40 -13.48
C PRO A 125 2.73 10.66 -12.77
N LYS A 126 1.59 11.19 -13.22
CA LYS A 126 0.95 12.35 -12.60
C LYS A 126 0.39 12.04 -11.21
N LEU A 127 -0.14 10.83 -11.01
CA LEU A 127 -0.66 10.41 -9.71
C LEU A 127 0.47 10.22 -8.69
N ILE A 128 1.64 9.74 -9.13
CA ILE A 128 2.87 9.69 -8.32
C ILE A 128 3.27 11.10 -7.90
N GLU A 129 3.31 12.06 -8.84
CA GLU A 129 3.65 13.46 -8.52
C GLU A 129 2.70 14.05 -7.46
N ILE A 130 1.39 13.80 -7.57
CA ILE A 130 0.41 14.22 -6.56
C ILE A 130 0.69 13.57 -5.20
N PHE A 131 1.03 12.28 -5.18
CA PHE A 131 1.39 11.59 -3.94
C PHE A 131 2.62 12.23 -3.27
N GLU A 132 3.67 12.48 -4.06
CA GLU A 132 4.94 13.03 -3.57
C GLU A 132 4.85 14.47 -3.11
N THR A 133 3.93 15.24 -3.67
CA THR A 133 3.73 16.65 -3.34
C THR A 133 2.73 16.86 -2.20
N ASP A 134 1.61 16.12 -2.19
CA ASP A 134 0.50 16.38 -1.26
C ASP A 134 0.46 15.44 -0.04
N ILE A 135 1.00 14.22 -0.15
CA ILE A 135 0.86 13.17 0.87
C ILE A 135 2.20 12.83 1.51
N LEU A 136 3.21 12.52 0.70
CA LEU A 136 4.54 12.12 1.17
C LEU A 136 5.16 13.13 2.15
N PRO A 137 5.08 14.46 1.96
CA PRO A 137 5.65 15.42 2.90
C PRO A 137 4.94 15.39 4.26
N LYS A 138 3.64 15.06 4.27
CA LYS A 138 2.87 14.92 5.51
C LYS A 138 3.27 13.65 6.27
N ILE A 139 3.55 12.56 5.57
CA ILE A 139 4.10 11.34 6.18
C ILE A 139 5.49 11.67 6.78
N LYS A 140 6.38 12.29 5.98
CA LYS A 140 7.74 12.68 6.39
C LYS A 140 7.76 13.58 7.63
N LYS A 141 6.91 14.61 7.66
CA LYS A 141 6.83 15.54 8.81
C LYS A 141 6.52 14.82 10.13
N GLN A 142 5.66 13.80 10.09
CA GLN A 142 5.26 13.06 11.28
C GLN A 142 6.32 12.04 11.72
N THR A 143 7.18 11.59 10.79
CA THR A 143 8.28 10.66 11.08
C THR A 143 9.57 11.34 11.57
N SER A 144 9.68 12.68 11.50
CA SER A 144 10.89 13.43 11.89
C SER A 144 10.93 13.84 13.37
N HIS A 145 10.01 13.33 14.20
CA HIS A 145 9.90 13.58 15.64
C HIS A 145 10.10 12.29 16.43
#